data_AF-A0A7W1BAA2-F1
#
_entry.id   AF-A0A7W1BAA2-F1
#
_cell.length_a   1.000
_cell.length_b   1.000
_cell.length_c   1.000
_cell.angle_alpha   90.00
_cell.angle_beta   90.00
_cell.angle_gamma   90.00
#
_symmetry.space_group_name_H-M   'P 1'
#
loop_
_entity.id
_entity.type
_entity.pdbx_description
1 polymer ?
#
loop_
_entity_poly.entity_id
_entity_poly.type
_entity_poly.pdbx_seq_one_letter_code
_entity_poly.pdbx_strand_id
1 'polypeptide(L)'
;MENRIVPMIAYEDPAGALEWLAMAFGFRERGQRFTEPDGRITHAEMELGGSVVMLANPTPDYQSPRRHRDVCEQTRAWSSVPYVIDGLLVFVVDDVDEDLEGHRWMFAQAIE
;
A
#
# COMPACT_ATOMS: atom_id res chain seq x y z
N MET A 1 -12.51 -22.10 9.55
CA MET A 1 -11.88 -21.02 8.76
C MET A 1 -10.84 -20.39 9.65
N GLU A 2 -9.62 -20.28 9.16
CA GLU A 2 -8.54 -19.63 9.90
C GLU A 2 -8.77 -18.11 9.88
N ASN A 3 -8.62 -17.44 11.02
CA ASN A 3 -8.79 -15.99 11.09
C ASN A 3 -7.63 -15.32 10.34
N ARG A 4 -7.95 -14.49 9.35
CA ARG A 4 -6.98 -13.70 8.58
C ARG A 4 -7.24 -12.21 8.78
N ILE A 5 -6.18 -11.44 8.96
CA ILE A 5 -6.22 -9.98 8.92
C ILE A 5 -5.89 -9.58 7.49
N VAL A 6 -6.79 -8.86 6.83
CA VAL A 6 -6.60 -8.36 5.47
C VAL A 6 -6.66 -6.84 5.53
N PRO A 7 -5.56 -6.12 5.25
CA PRO A 7 -5.58 -4.66 5.24
C PRO A 7 -6.39 -4.16 4.05
N MET A 8 -7.21 -3.13 4.28
CA MET A 8 -7.88 -2.37 3.24
C MET A 8 -7.30 -0.96 3.21
N ILE A 9 -6.70 -0.60 2.09
CA ILE A 9 -5.95 0.65 1.91
C ILE A 9 -6.72 1.57 0.97
N ALA A 10 -6.95 2.80 1.43
CA ALA A 10 -7.62 3.81 0.63
C ALA A 10 -6.61 4.60 -0.22
N TYR A 11 -6.88 4.71 -1.52
CA TYR A 11 -6.12 5.51 -2.48
C TYR A 11 -7.02 6.58 -3.10
N GLU A 12 -6.42 7.73 -3.44
CA GLU A 12 -7.08 8.71 -4.33
C GLU A 12 -7.16 8.15 -5.76
N ASP A 13 -6.09 7.48 -6.21
CA ASP A 13 -6.05 6.73 -7.47
C ASP A 13 -5.82 5.23 -7.20
N PRO A 14 -6.89 4.47 -6.92
CA PRO A 14 -6.78 3.02 -6.72
C PRO A 14 -6.35 2.29 -8.00
N ALA A 15 -6.64 2.81 -9.20
CA ALA A 15 -6.26 2.15 -10.45
C ALA A 15 -4.75 2.16 -10.65
N GLY A 16 -4.12 3.33 -10.48
CA GLY A 16 -2.66 3.46 -10.51
C GLY A 16 -1.97 2.66 -9.41
N ALA A 17 -2.57 2.57 -8.21
CA ALA A 17 -2.03 1.76 -7.12
C ALA A 17 -2.05 0.25 -7.44
N LEU A 18 -3.12 -0.26 -8.05
CA LEU A 18 -3.20 -1.65 -8.50
C LEU A 18 -2.12 -1.97 -9.54
N GLU A 19 -1.95 -1.10 -10.54
CA GLU A 19 -0.94 -1.26 -11.60
C GLU A 19 0.48 -1.25 -11.02
N TRP A 20 0.77 -0.29 -10.13
CA TRP A 20 2.07 -0.20 -9.48
C TRP A 20 2.37 -1.43 -8.61
N LEU A 21 1.42 -1.91 -7.79
CA LEU A 21 1.60 -3.11 -6.98
C LEU A 21 1.88 -4.35 -7.84
N ALA A 22 1.23 -4.45 -9.01
CA ALA A 22 1.49 -5.53 -9.95
C ALA A 22 2.90 -5.43 -10.57
N MET A 23 3.32 -4.25 -11.00
CA MET A 23 4.62 -4.05 -11.64
C MET A 23 5.80 -4.14 -10.67
N ALA A 24 5.68 -3.53 -9.49
CA ALA A 24 6.78 -3.41 -8.54
C ALA A 24 6.99 -4.68 -7.71
N PHE A 25 5.91 -5.38 -7.34
CA PHE A 25 5.99 -6.52 -6.42
C PHE A 25 5.36 -7.80 -6.97
N GLY A 26 4.79 -7.78 -8.18
CA GLY A 26 4.19 -8.97 -8.79
C GLY A 26 2.83 -9.36 -8.20
N PHE A 27 2.13 -8.46 -7.51
CA PHE A 27 0.75 -8.71 -7.10
C PHE A 27 -0.13 -9.00 -8.31
N ARG A 28 -1.15 -9.82 -8.12
CA ARG A 28 -2.17 -10.11 -9.13
C ARG A 28 -3.55 -9.75 -8.61
N GLU A 29 -4.37 -9.18 -9.48
CA GLU A 29 -5.77 -8.98 -9.14
C GLU A 29 -6.46 -10.30 -8.83
N ARG A 30 -7.27 -10.27 -7.77
CA ARG A 30 -8.06 -11.39 -7.30
C ARG A 30 -9.54 -11.04 -7.39
N GLY A 31 -10.28 -11.78 -8.22
CA GLY A 31 -11.71 -11.53 -8.39
C GLY A 31 -12.01 -10.29 -9.22
N GLN A 32 -13.17 -9.68 -8.96
CA GLN A 32 -13.68 -8.53 -9.71
C GLN A 32 -13.44 -7.23 -8.94
N ARG A 33 -13.10 -6.16 -9.66
CA ARG A 33 -13.18 -4.79 -9.15
C ARG A 33 -14.65 -4.36 -9.04
N PHE A 34 -15.01 -3.78 -7.91
CA PHE A 34 -16.29 -3.11 -7.73
C PHE A 34 -16.11 -1.63 -8.03
N THR A 35 -16.94 -1.13 -8.95
CA THR A 35 -16.85 0.24 -9.46
C THR A 35 -18.21 0.92 -9.42
N GLU A 36 -18.20 2.21 -9.16
CA GLU A 36 -19.36 3.08 -9.32
C GLU A 36 -19.54 3.49 -10.79
N PRO A 37 -20.71 4.06 -11.18
CA PRO A 37 -20.95 4.55 -12.54
C PRO A 37 -19.97 5.62 -13.03
N ASP A 38 -19.33 6.34 -12.11
CA ASP A 38 -18.30 7.35 -12.39
C ASP A 38 -16.89 6.75 -12.61
N GLY A 39 -16.75 5.43 -12.52
CA GLY A 39 -15.48 4.70 -12.68
C GLY A 39 -14.67 4.58 -11.40
N ARG A 40 -15.11 5.13 -10.27
CA ARG A 40 -14.43 5.01 -8.98
C ARG A 40 -14.41 3.56 -8.51
N ILE A 41 -13.22 3.05 -8.18
CA ILE A 41 -13.07 1.70 -7.63
C ILE A 41 -13.38 1.75 -6.13
N THR A 42 -14.48 1.15 -5.71
CA THR A 42 -14.90 1.07 -4.29
C THR A 42 -14.34 -0.14 -3.57
N HIS A 43 -13.93 -1.17 -4.32
CA HIS A 43 -13.23 -2.34 -3.80
C HIS A 43 -12.47 -3.06 -4.92
N ALA A 44 -11.21 -3.40 -4.66
CA ALA A 44 -10.41 -4.30 -5.47
C ALA A 44 -9.52 -5.13 -4.54
N GLU A 45 -9.18 -6.35 -4.94
CA GLU A 45 -8.30 -7.22 -4.17
C GLU A 45 -7.07 -7.56 -5.00
N MET A 46 -5.92 -7.57 -4.34
CA MET A 46 -4.65 -8.00 -4.90
C MET A 46 -4.09 -9.13 -4.05
N GLU A 47 -3.53 -10.14 -4.69
CA GLU A 47 -2.91 -11.30 -4.04
C GLU A 47 -1.42 -11.38 -4.38
N LEU A 48 -0.60 -11.71 -3.38
CA LEU A 48 0.81 -12.08 -3.51
C LEU A 48 1.13 -13.20 -2.51
N GLY A 49 1.65 -14.33 -3.00
CA GLY A 49 2.07 -15.44 -2.15
C GLY A 49 0.98 -15.99 -1.20
N GLY A 50 -0.29 -15.97 -1.62
CA GLY A 50 -1.43 -16.40 -0.81
C GLY A 50 -1.92 -15.38 0.23
N SER A 51 -1.28 -14.21 0.31
CA SER A 51 -1.72 -13.06 1.11
C SER A 51 -2.54 -12.11 0.25
N VAL A 52 -3.55 -11.47 0.85
CA VAL A 52 -4.46 -10.54 0.17
C VAL A 52 -4.31 -9.15 0.77
N VAL A 53 -4.35 -8.13 -0.09
CA VAL A 53 -4.60 -6.74 0.30
C VAL A 53 -5.81 -6.22 -0.47
N MET A 54 -6.58 -5.33 0.15
CA MET A 54 -7.73 -4.69 -0.47
C MET A 54 -7.42 -3.22 -0.73
N LEU A 55 -7.89 -2.71 -1.87
CA LEU A 55 -7.72 -1.31 -2.29
C LEU A 55 -9.07 -0.70 -2.62
N ALA A 56 -9.24 0.58 -2.29
CA ALA A 56 -10.45 1.33 -2.61
C ALA A 56 -10.20 2.83 -2.70
N ASN A 57 -11.08 3.54 -3.39
CA ASN A 57 -11.36 4.93 -3.12
C ASN A 57 -12.73 5.01 -2.41
N PRO A 58 -12.77 5.06 -1.07
CA PRO A 58 -13.98 4.75 -0.30
C PRO A 58 -15.08 5.79 -0.47
N THR A 59 -14.71 7.07 -0.63
CA THR A 59 -15.62 8.18 -0.89
C THR A 59 -15.00 9.16 -1.87
N PRO A 60 -15.80 9.98 -2.58
CA PRO A 60 -15.27 11.08 -3.41
C PRO A 60 -14.50 12.12 -2.60
N ASP A 61 -14.78 12.25 -1.31
CA ASP A 61 -14.14 13.19 -0.39
C ASP A 61 -12.83 12.66 0.21
N TYR A 62 -12.44 11.43 -0.10
CA TYR A 62 -11.22 10.84 0.46
C TYR A 62 -9.99 11.63 0.01
N GLN A 63 -9.20 12.07 0.98
CA GLN A 63 -7.90 12.69 0.80
C GLN A 63 -6.84 11.75 1.35
N SER A 64 -5.82 11.44 0.54
CA SER A 64 -4.67 10.65 0.97
C SER A 64 -3.93 11.35 2.12
N PRO A 65 -3.32 10.60 3.06
CA PRO A 65 -2.52 11.20 4.14
C PRO A 65 -1.42 12.12 3.60
N ARG A 66 -0.75 11.71 2.50
CA ARG A 66 0.24 12.51 1.79
C ARG A 66 -0.31 13.87 1.38
N ARG A 67 -1.49 13.95 0.77
CA ARG A 67 -2.08 15.23 0.37
C ARG A 67 -2.64 16.01 1.57
N HIS A 68 -3.15 15.31 2.58
CA HIS A 68 -3.72 15.93 3.77
C HIS A 68 -2.67 16.70 4.59
N ARG A 69 -1.41 16.24 4.61
CA ARG A 69 -0.31 16.93 5.29
C ARG A 69 0.03 18.30 4.70
N ASP A 70 -0.29 18.53 3.43
CA ASP A 70 -0.02 19.81 2.78
C ASP A 70 -0.95 20.91 3.30
N VAL A 71 -2.14 20.54 3.79
CA VAL A 71 -3.18 21.47 4.23
C VAL A 71 -3.43 21.45 5.74
N CYS A 72 -2.85 20.50 6.49
CA CYS A 72 -3.02 20.37 7.93
C CYS A 72 -1.68 20.44 8.67
N GLU A 73 -1.50 21.47 9.50
CA GLU A 73 -0.26 21.68 10.27
C GLU A 73 0.05 20.53 11.23
N GLN A 74 -0.97 19.99 11.91
CA GLN A 74 -0.79 18.84 12.80
C GLN A 74 -0.33 17.61 12.03
N THR A 75 -0.93 17.36 10.86
CA THR A 75 -0.55 16.25 9.97
C THR A 75 0.81 16.46 9.34
N ARG A 76 1.27 17.71 9.20
CA ARG A 76 2.63 17.99 8.77
C ARG A 76 3.64 17.67 9.87
N ALA A 77 3.33 18.07 11.10
CA ALA A 77 4.22 17.96 12.25
C ALA A 77 4.55 16.51 12.62
N TRP A 78 3.55 15.64 12.76
CA TRP A 78 3.81 14.22 13.12
C TRP A 78 4.55 13.43 12.02
N SER A 79 4.41 13.81 10.74
CA SER A 79 5.04 13.16 9.59
C SER A 79 6.46 13.69 9.35
N SER A 80 7.01 14.51 10.26
CA SER A 80 8.44 14.80 10.34
C SER A 80 9.23 13.63 10.94
N VAL A 81 8.53 12.66 11.53
CA VAL A 81 9.10 11.51 12.21
C VAL A 81 9.15 10.31 11.26
N PRO A 82 10.31 9.66 11.03
CA PRO A 82 10.47 8.62 10.01
C PRO A 82 9.62 7.36 10.20
N TYR A 83 9.15 7.09 11.42
CA TYR A 83 8.34 5.91 11.74
C TYR A 83 6.82 6.18 11.73
N VAL A 84 6.39 7.40 11.39
CA VAL A 84 4.99 7.69 11.06
C VAL A 84 4.82 7.48 9.56
N ILE A 85 4.22 6.36 9.18
CA ILE A 85 4.06 5.95 7.77
C ILE A 85 2.63 6.26 7.31
N ASP A 86 2.54 6.94 6.18
CA ASP A 86 1.29 7.32 5.51
C ASP A 86 0.65 6.09 4.83
N GLY A 87 0.16 5.12 5.61
CA GLY A 87 -0.54 3.94 5.11
C GLY A 87 -0.15 2.65 5.82
N LEU A 88 0.46 1.73 5.07
CA LEU A 88 0.84 0.41 5.54
C LEU A 88 2.36 0.24 5.42
N LEU A 89 3.01 -0.17 6.52
CA LEU A 89 4.39 -0.66 6.48
C LEU A 89 4.40 -2.13 6.09
N VAL A 90 4.91 -2.42 4.90
CA VAL A 90 5.13 -3.79 4.44
C VAL A 90 6.63 -4.07 4.47
N PHE A 91 7.02 -5.06 5.25
CA PHE A 91 8.37 -5.62 5.16
C PHE A 91 8.35 -6.69 4.06
N VAL A 92 9.01 -6.41 2.93
CA VAL A 92 9.28 -7.42 1.91
C VAL A 92 10.54 -8.16 2.35
N VAL A 93 10.38 -9.44 2.72
CA VAL A 93 11.46 -10.24 3.32
C VAL A 93 12.39 -10.83 2.26
N ASP A 94 12.05 -10.72 0.98
CA ASP A 94 12.71 -11.46 -0.11
C ASP A 94 13.67 -10.63 -0.98
N ASP A 95 13.98 -9.37 -0.62
CA ASP A 95 15.15 -8.66 -1.18
C ASP A 95 16.35 -8.78 -0.21
N VAL A 96 16.63 -10.02 0.20
CA VAL A 96 17.80 -10.37 1.01
C VAL A 96 18.84 -10.92 0.05
N ASP A 97 19.87 -10.12 -0.23
CA ASP A 97 21.10 -10.61 -0.85
C ASP A 97 22.07 -11.05 0.25
N GLU A 98 22.71 -12.19 0.04
CA GLU A 98 23.79 -12.69 0.90
C GLU A 98 25.12 -12.32 0.25
N ASP A 99 26.03 -11.70 0.99
CA ASP A 99 27.39 -11.52 0.49
C ASP A 99 28.16 -12.86 0.49
N LEU A 100 29.35 -12.85 -0.12
CA LEU A 100 30.21 -14.03 -0.24
C LEU A 100 30.68 -14.60 1.11
N GLU A 101 30.37 -13.94 2.24
CA GLU A 101 30.72 -14.34 3.61
C GLU A 101 29.49 -14.69 4.47
N GLY A 102 28.28 -14.64 3.89
CA GLY A 102 27.04 -15.12 4.53
C GLY A 102 26.34 -14.10 5.42
N HIS A 103 26.57 -12.80 5.22
CA HIS A 103 25.83 -11.76 5.93
C HIS A 103 24.50 -11.46 5.26
N ARG A 104 23.41 -11.46 6.05
CA ARG A 104 22.06 -11.13 5.59
C ARG A 104 21.81 -9.63 5.79
N TRP A 105 21.59 -8.92 4.69
CA TRP A 105 21.29 -7.50 4.69
C TRP A 105 19.80 -7.24 4.45
N MET A 106 19.24 -6.23 5.12
CA MET A 106 17.87 -5.76 4.91
C MET A 106 17.93 -4.31 4.44
N PHE A 107 17.49 -4.03 3.22
CA PHE A 107 17.32 -2.66 2.74
C PHE A 107 15.87 -2.23 2.94
N ALA A 108 15.64 -1.34 3.91
CA ALA A 108 14.37 -0.62 4.02
C ALA A 108 14.46 0.63 3.15
N GLN A 109 13.53 0.81 2.21
CA GLN A 109 13.41 2.07 1.49
C GLN A 109 12.87 3.14 2.46
N ALA A 110 13.76 3.98 2.97
CA ALA A 110 13.38 5.30 3.48
C ALA A 110 13.14 6.21 2.28
N ILE A 111 12.03 6.95 2.27
CA ILE A 111 11.80 7.99 1.28
C ILE A 111 12.72 9.17 1.63
N GLU A 112 13.71 9.44 0.77
CA GLU A 112 14.41 10.74 0.73
C GLU A 112 13.49 11.84 0.17
#